data_AF-A0A8N4QHB3-F1
#
_entry.id   AF-A0A8N4QHB3-F1
#
_cell.length_a   1.000
_cell.length_b   1.000
_cell.length_c   1.000
_cell.angle_alpha   90.00
_cell.angle_beta   90.00
_cell.angle_gamma   90.00
#
_symmetry.space_group_name_H-M   'P 1'
#
loop_
_entity.id
_entity.type
_entity.pdbx_description
1 polymer ?
#
loop_
_entity_poly.entity_id
_entity_poly.type
_entity_poly.pdbx_seq_one_letter_code
_entity_poly.pdbx_strand_id
1 'polypeptide(L)'
;MILYENFDTINQTSPHFERHEHFAMETPNQSCSALLTLPVEERCAYIDHSTACNTNVYLINYIHIIFCKLQISTTLGAAVTSFILLIIICLYFIIFGVAADVFFCPALAVLARMLRMSENVAGVTLVAFGNGAPDIFSSLAYLESNTHRLYADIFASALFVVLIVAGVIFYSFPFVAQPYLLLRDVLFLLLDICVIDFIIKKDNALSLLDSVITLCIYFCYLFVVIFDQYLVRRATKILQYRRNTLKRLSNMVFLYSQCGRFVIRCAHLLCRDRQCARSSQHLYWFK
;
A
#
# COMPACT_ATOMS: atom_id res chain seq x y z
N MET A 1 -14.32 -14.55 -33.75
CA MET A 1 -13.63 -14.40 -35.05
C MET A 1 -14.44 -15.19 -36.04
N ILE A 2 -15.00 -14.53 -37.06
CA ILE A 2 -15.72 -15.20 -38.15
C ILE A 2 -14.72 -16.16 -38.79
N LEU A 3 -14.98 -17.47 -38.74
CA LEU A 3 -14.16 -18.43 -39.48
C LEU A 3 -14.80 -18.66 -40.85
N TYR A 4 -14.01 -18.29 -41.86
CA TYR A 4 -14.21 -18.53 -43.28
C TYR A 4 -14.42 -20.05 -43.52
N GLU A 5 -15.51 -20.41 -44.18
CA GLU A 5 -15.71 -21.77 -44.69
C GLU A 5 -14.93 -21.96 -45.99
N ASN A 6 -14.11 -23.01 -46.07
CA ASN A 6 -13.69 -23.59 -47.35
C ASN A 6 -14.50 -24.86 -47.55
N PHE A 7 -15.56 -24.76 -48.34
CA PHE A 7 -16.41 -25.88 -48.73
C PHE A 7 -15.83 -26.55 -49.98
N ASP A 8 -15.24 -27.74 -49.84
CA ASP A 8 -14.81 -28.55 -50.98
C ASP A 8 -15.93 -29.56 -51.31
N THR A 9 -16.60 -29.38 -52.45
CA THR A 9 -17.88 -30.02 -52.79
C THR A 9 -17.76 -31.36 -53.52
N ILE A 10 -16.56 -31.91 -53.67
CA ILE A 10 -16.30 -32.92 -54.71
C ILE A 10 -16.49 -34.37 -54.22
N ASN A 11 -16.58 -34.63 -52.90
CA ASN A 11 -16.74 -36.00 -52.40
C ASN A 11 -17.70 -36.11 -51.21
N GLN A 12 -18.98 -36.28 -51.49
CA GLN A 12 -20.02 -36.54 -50.48
C GLN A 12 -20.33 -38.05 -50.41
N THR A 13 -19.60 -38.77 -49.56
CA THR A 13 -19.85 -40.22 -49.31
C THR A 13 -20.30 -40.54 -47.88
N SER A 14 -20.68 -39.55 -47.07
CA SER A 14 -21.25 -39.80 -45.73
C SER A 14 -22.67 -39.23 -45.57
N PRO A 15 -23.60 -39.98 -44.93
CA PRO A 15 -24.96 -39.51 -44.67
C PRO A 15 -24.95 -38.23 -43.83
N HIS A 16 -25.89 -37.33 -44.12
CA HIS A 16 -25.93 -35.95 -43.62
C HIS A 16 -25.97 -35.82 -42.09
N PHE A 17 -26.24 -36.91 -41.35
CA PHE A 17 -26.31 -36.93 -39.89
C PHE A 17 -24.94 -37.06 -39.22
N GLU A 18 -24.06 -37.96 -39.68
CA GLU A 18 -22.70 -38.14 -39.10
C GLU A 18 -21.79 -36.93 -39.34
N ARG A 19 -22.12 -36.09 -40.34
CA ARG A 19 -21.36 -34.89 -40.66
C ARG A 19 -21.50 -33.80 -39.58
N HIS A 20 -22.59 -33.79 -38.82
CA HIS A 20 -22.82 -32.80 -37.75
C HIS A 20 -22.23 -33.22 -36.39
N GLU A 21 -22.02 -34.52 -36.15
CA GLU A 21 -21.44 -35.01 -34.90
C GLU A 21 -19.95 -34.64 -34.78
N HIS A 22 -19.22 -34.61 -35.89
CA HIS A 22 -17.81 -34.20 -35.91
C HIS A 22 -17.56 -32.68 -35.89
N PHE A 23 -18.61 -31.84 -35.92
CA PHE A 23 -18.48 -30.40 -35.62
C PHE A 23 -18.51 -30.10 -34.13
N ALA A 24 -19.08 -30.99 -33.31
CA ALA A 24 -19.03 -30.89 -31.87
C ALA A 24 -17.73 -31.53 -31.36
N MET A 25 -16.59 -30.87 -31.63
CA MET A 25 -15.43 -31.10 -30.77
C MET A 25 -15.80 -30.65 -29.36
N GLU A 26 -15.83 -31.58 -28.40
CA GLU A 26 -15.75 -31.21 -26.98
C GLU A 26 -14.51 -30.33 -26.83
N THR A 27 -14.75 -29.04 -26.62
CA THR A 27 -13.65 -28.12 -26.38
C THR A 27 -13.02 -28.51 -25.04
N PRO A 28 -11.68 -28.67 -24.99
CA PRO A 28 -11.02 -29.05 -23.76
C PRO A 28 -11.29 -27.96 -22.71
N ASN A 29 -12.06 -28.33 -21.68
CA ASN A 29 -12.34 -27.57 -20.45
C ASN A 29 -12.12 -26.04 -20.60
N GLN A 30 -12.90 -25.40 -21.48
CA GLN A 30 -12.70 -23.99 -21.79
C GLN A 30 -13.00 -23.14 -20.55
N SER A 31 -12.01 -22.36 -20.11
CA SER A 31 -12.19 -21.39 -19.04
C SER A 31 -13.33 -20.42 -19.38
N CYS A 32 -14.07 -19.96 -18.37
CA CYS A 32 -15.19 -19.03 -18.52
C CYS A 32 -14.81 -17.67 -19.20
N SER A 33 -13.53 -17.46 -19.52
CA SER A 33 -12.99 -16.32 -20.28
C SER A 33 -13.53 -16.19 -21.71
N ALA A 34 -13.99 -17.28 -22.34
CA ALA A 34 -14.54 -17.22 -23.70
C ALA A 34 -15.93 -16.54 -23.76
N LEU A 35 -16.58 -16.33 -22.62
CA LEU A 35 -17.93 -15.79 -22.50
C LEU A 35 -18.12 -14.45 -23.25
N LEU A 36 -17.12 -13.57 -23.19
CA LEU A 36 -17.18 -12.24 -23.82
C LEU A 36 -17.03 -12.29 -25.35
N THR A 37 -16.51 -13.39 -25.89
CA THR A 37 -16.32 -13.58 -27.34
C THR A 37 -17.56 -14.12 -28.05
N LEU A 38 -18.53 -14.63 -27.29
CA LEU A 38 -19.80 -15.15 -27.79
C LEU A 38 -20.78 -14.00 -28.13
N PRO A 39 -21.68 -14.21 -29.11
CA PRO A 39 -22.77 -13.29 -29.37
C PRO A 39 -23.69 -13.17 -28.16
N VAL A 40 -24.29 -12.00 -28.04
CA VAL A 40 -24.98 -11.51 -26.85
C VAL A 40 -26.13 -12.42 -26.37
N GLU A 41 -26.79 -13.11 -27.31
CA GLU A 41 -27.95 -13.97 -27.05
C GLU A 41 -27.55 -15.35 -26.48
N GLU A 42 -26.37 -15.85 -26.82
CA GLU A 42 -25.90 -17.19 -26.43
C GLU A 42 -25.18 -17.19 -25.07
N ARG A 43 -24.81 -16.01 -24.55
CA ARG A 43 -24.01 -15.89 -23.32
C ARG A 43 -24.68 -16.51 -22.10
N CYS A 44 -25.99 -16.32 -21.95
CA CYS A 44 -26.70 -16.88 -20.80
C CYS A 44 -26.81 -18.41 -20.90
N ALA A 45 -27.17 -18.93 -22.07
CA ALA A 45 -27.21 -20.37 -22.32
C ALA A 45 -25.84 -21.02 -22.10
N TYR A 46 -24.76 -20.35 -22.48
CA TYR A 46 -23.39 -20.83 -22.24
C TYR A 46 -23.03 -20.92 -20.75
N ILE A 47 -23.47 -19.95 -19.93
CA ILE A 47 -23.21 -19.97 -18.48
C ILE A 47 -23.94 -21.14 -17.80
N ASP A 48 -25.17 -21.42 -18.22
CA ASP A 48 -25.97 -22.52 -17.65
C ASP A 48 -25.42 -23.90 -18.02
N HIS A 49 -24.90 -24.05 -19.24
CA HIS A 49 -24.35 -25.31 -19.71
C HIS A 49 -22.87 -25.54 -19.33
N SER A 50 -22.10 -24.49 -19.08
CA SER A 50 -20.67 -24.62 -18.77
C SER A 50 -20.43 -24.79 -17.27
N THR A 51 -20.00 -25.99 -16.86
CA THR A 51 -19.59 -26.27 -15.46
C THR A 51 -18.41 -25.41 -15.03
N ALA A 52 -17.51 -25.04 -15.94
CA ALA A 52 -16.35 -24.19 -15.67
C ALA A 52 -16.72 -22.75 -15.22
N CYS A 53 -17.89 -22.24 -15.60
CA CYS A 53 -18.38 -20.94 -15.14
C CYS A 53 -19.00 -20.98 -13.73
N ASN A 54 -19.47 -22.15 -13.28
CA ASN A 54 -20.10 -22.34 -11.98
C ASN A 54 -19.12 -22.87 -10.91
N THR A 55 -18.06 -23.59 -11.28
CA THR A 55 -17.10 -24.14 -10.31
C THR A 55 -16.10 -23.12 -9.77
N ASN A 56 -15.79 -22.07 -10.53
CA ASN A 56 -14.78 -21.07 -10.17
C ASN A 56 -15.34 -19.91 -9.30
N VAL A 57 -16.58 -20.02 -8.81
CA VAL A 57 -17.27 -18.93 -8.15
C VAL A 57 -17.72 -19.36 -6.75
N TYR A 58 -16.84 -19.14 -5.77
CA TYR A 58 -16.88 -19.76 -4.44
C TYR A 58 -18.07 -19.39 -3.53
N LEU A 59 -18.75 -18.25 -3.74
CA LEU A 59 -19.79 -17.81 -2.81
C LEU A 59 -21.09 -17.36 -3.48
N ILE A 60 -21.00 -16.62 -4.58
CA ILE A 60 -22.16 -16.05 -5.30
C ILE A 60 -21.87 -16.11 -6.78
N ASN A 61 -22.68 -16.82 -7.57
CA ASN A 61 -22.60 -16.90 -9.03
C ASN A 61 -22.92 -15.55 -9.70
N TYR A 62 -21.99 -14.59 -9.56
CA TYR A 62 -22.12 -13.23 -10.07
C TYR A 62 -22.21 -13.21 -11.61
N ILE A 63 -21.54 -14.14 -12.29
CA ILE A 63 -21.59 -14.27 -13.75
C ILE A 63 -23.02 -14.54 -14.21
N HIS A 64 -23.68 -15.54 -13.62
CA HIS A 64 -25.10 -15.84 -13.93
C HIS A 64 -26.02 -14.66 -13.56
N ILE A 65 -25.81 -14.01 -12.43
CA ILE A 65 -26.60 -12.84 -12.03
C ILE A 65 -26.48 -11.70 -13.06
N ILE A 66 -25.26 -11.34 -13.46
CA ILE A 66 -24.99 -10.21 -14.35
C ILE A 66 -25.53 -10.47 -15.77
N PHE A 67 -25.27 -11.66 -16.33
CA PHE A 67 -25.60 -11.95 -17.73
C PHE A 67 -27.02 -12.50 -17.92
N CYS A 68 -27.53 -13.34 -17.01
CA CYS A 68 -28.85 -13.97 -17.14
C CYS A 68 -29.97 -13.20 -16.41
N LYS A 69 -29.73 -12.71 -15.18
CA LYS A 69 -30.79 -11.99 -14.43
C LYS A 69 -30.86 -10.50 -14.78
N LEU A 70 -29.72 -9.83 -14.91
CA LEU A 70 -29.66 -8.39 -15.17
C LEU A 70 -29.63 -8.04 -16.67
N GLN A 71 -29.57 -9.04 -17.56
CA GLN A 71 -29.62 -8.90 -19.03
C GLN A 71 -28.76 -7.73 -19.55
N ILE A 72 -27.47 -7.71 -19.17
CA ILE A 72 -26.48 -6.71 -19.64
C ILE A 72 -26.34 -6.69 -21.17
N SER A 73 -26.84 -7.73 -21.82
CA SER A 73 -27.01 -7.91 -23.25
C SER A 73 -27.84 -6.82 -23.95
N THR A 74 -28.80 -6.21 -23.25
CA THR A 74 -29.62 -5.11 -23.78
C THR A 74 -29.01 -3.76 -23.43
N THR A 75 -29.15 -2.75 -24.29
CA THR A 75 -28.60 -1.40 -24.02
C THR A 75 -29.21 -0.77 -22.76
N LEU A 76 -30.51 -0.96 -22.54
CA LEU A 76 -31.19 -0.50 -21.33
C LEU A 76 -30.73 -1.28 -20.08
N GLY A 77 -30.64 -2.61 -20.15
CA GLY A 77 -30.16 -3.46 -19.07
C GLY A 77 -28.71 -3.14 -18.69
N ALA A 78 -27.84 -2.90 -19.69
CA ALA A 78 -26.46 -2.47 -19.48
C ALA A 78 -26.38 -1.12 -18.75
N ALA A 79 -27.19 -0.13 -19.17
CA ALA A 79 -27.20 1.19 -18.54
C ALA A 79 -27.67 1.12 -17.08
N VAL A 80 -28.78 0.41 -16.82
CA VAL A 80 -29.33 0.23 -15.45
C VAL A 80 -28.35 -0.54 -14.57
N THR A 81 -27.79 -1.64 -15.08
CA THR A 81 -26.79 -2.44 -14.34
C THR A 81 -25.54 -1.63 -14.03
N SER A 82 -25.03 -0.86 -14.99
CA SER A 82 -23.85 -0.01 -14.77
C SER A 82 -24.13 1.05 -13.71
N PHE A 83 -25.31 1.66 -13.72
CA PHE A 83 -25.71 2.64 -12.70
C PHE A 83 -25.81 2.01 -11.30
N ILE A 84 -26.43 0.83 -11.19
CA ILE A 84 -26.51 0.09 -9.93
C ILE A 84 -25.11 -0.28 -9.43
N LEU A 85 -24.23 -0.78 -10.30
CA LEU A 85 -22.85 -1.12 -9.96
C LEU A 85 -22.07 0.12 -9.49
N LEU A 86 -22.24 1.28 -10.15
CA LEU A 86 -21.63 2.53 -9.71
C LEU A 86 -22.09 2.94 -8.31
N ILE A 87 -23.39 2.83 -8.02
CA ILE A 87 -23.91 3.09 -6.67
C ILE A 87 -23.29 2.15 -5.65
N ILE A 88 -23.24 0.85 -5.95
CA ILE A 88 -22.65 -0.17 -5.05
C ILE A 88 -21.17 0.14 -4.81
N ILE A 89 -20.41 0.47 -5.86
CA ILE A 89 -19.00 0.83 -5.75
C ILE A 89 -18.82 2.08 -4.89
N CYS A 90 -19.62 3.14 -5.12
CA CYS A 90 -19.59 4.35 -4.31
C CYS A 90 -19.90 4.06 -2.83
N LEU A 91 -20.93 3.27 -2.55
CA LEU A 91 -21.26 2.86 -1.17
C LEU A 91 -20.14 2.05 -0.54
N TYR A 92 -19.53 1.13 -1.30
CA TYR A 92 -18.39 0.36 -0.85
C TYR A 92 -17.21 1.26 -0.48
N PHE A 93 -16.83 2.22 -1.32
CA PHE A 93 -15.77 3.18 -1.02
C PHE A 93 -16.07 4.01 0.24
N ILE A 94 -17.31 4.46 0.44
CA ILE A 94 -17.70 5.19 1.64
C ILE A 94 -17.57 4.30 2.88
N ILE A 95 -18.10 3.07 2.83
CA ILE A 95 -18.04 2.13 3.96
C ILE A 95 -16.59 1.79 4.29
N PHE A 96 -15.75 1.50 3.29
CA PHE A 96 -14.34 1.20 3.50
C PHE A 96 -13.57 2.41 4.02
N GLY A 97 -13.85 3.61 3.52
CA GLY A 97 -13.23 4.84 4.02
C GLY A 97 -13.56 5.10 5.49
N VAL A 98 -14.84 4.99 5.88
CA VAL A 98 -15.28 5.12 7.28
C VAL A 98 -14.68 4.01 8.14
N ALA A 99 -14.67 2.77 7.66
CA ALA A 99 -14.12 1.65 8.41
C ALA A 99 -12.61 1.80 8.65
N ALA A 100 -11.88 2.31 7.65
CA ALA A 100 -10.46 2.58 7.76
C ALA A 100 -10.16 3.68 8.80
N ASP A 101 -10.90 4.79 8.76
CA ASP A 101 -10.68 5.91 9.68
C ASP A 101 -11.09 5.57 11.12
N VAL A 102 -12.26 4.95 11.31
CA VAL A 102 -12.84 4.72 12.65
C VAL A 102 -12.27 3.49 13.34
N PHE A 103 -11.97 2.40 12.62
CA PHE A 103 -11.55 1.14 13.23
C PHE A 103 -10.07 0.83 12.96
N PHE A 104 -9.62 0.93 11.70
CA PHE A 104 -8.28 0.48 11.32
C PHE A 104 -7.18 1.40 11.85
N CYS A 105 -7.28 2.71 11.63
CA CYS A 105 -6.28 3.68 12.08
C CYS A 105 -6.07 3.68 13.61
N PRO A 106 -7.12 3.69 14.47
CA PRO A 106 -6.94 3.62 15.91
C PRO A 106 -6.36 2.29 16.40
N ALA A 107 -6.77 1.17 15.80
CA ALA A 107 -6.23 -0.16 16.14
C ALA A 107 -4.72 -0.22 15.86
N LEU A 108 -4.29 0.30 14.72
CA LEU A 108 -2.87 0.40 14.36
C LEU A 108 -2.10 1.32 15.32
N ALA A 109 -2.67 2.46 15.71
CA ALA A 109 -2.03 3.37 16.66
C ALA A 109 -1.85 2.74 18.05
N VAL A 110 -2.79 1.90 18.49
CA VAL A 110 -2.65 1.11 19.73
C VAL A 110 -1.55 0.06 19.56
N LEU A 111 -1.57 -0.71 18.46
CA LEU A 111 -0.59 -1.76 18.19
C LEU A 111 0.84 -1.20 18.08
N ALA A 112 1.01 -0.08 17.38
CA ALA A 112 2.28 0.63 17.27
C ALA A 112 2.81 1.06 18.64
N ARG A 113 1.94 1.55 19.54
CA ARG A 113 2.33 1.90 20.92
C ARG A 113 2.72 0.68 21.75
N MET A 114 1.99 -0.43 21.63
CA MET A 114 2.28 -1.68 22.32
C MET A 114 3.63 -2.28 21.89
N LEU A 115 3.89 -2.31 20.58
CA LEU A 115 5.17 -2.75 20.01
C LEU A 115 6.29 -1.73 20.21
N ARG A 116 5.99 -0.58 20.84
CA ARG A 116 6.88 0.56 21.00
C ARG A 116 7.52 0.90 19.67
N MET A 117 6.79 0.98 18.55
CA MET A 117 7.28 1.35 17.22
C MET A 117 7.02 2.84 16.93
N SER A 118 7.72 3.45 15.98
CA SER A 118 7.37 4.81 15.53
C SER A 118 6.29 4.72 14.46
N GLU A 119 5.54 5.80 14.26
CA GLU A 119 4.45 5.85 13.28
C GLU A 119 4.93 5.53 11.86
N ASN A 120 6.13 6.00 11.48
CA ASN A 120 6.74 5.68 10.19
C ASN A 120 6.97 4.17 10.02
N VAL A 121 7.42 3.46 11.07
CA VAL A 121 7.64 2.02 11.00
C VAL A 121 6.33 1.27 10.95
N ALA A 122 5.38 1.67 11.79
CA ALA A 122 4.06 1.07 11.80
C ALA A 122 3.38 1.19 10.43
N GLY A 123 3.57 2.31 9.72
CA GLY A 123 3.15 2.48 8.33
C GLY A 123 3.82 1.48 7.38
N VAL A 124 5.16 1.43 7.35
CA VAL A 124 5.86 0.55 6.40
C VAL A 124 5.80 -0.94 6.75
N THR A 125 5.37 -1.31 7.96
CA THR A 125 5.22 -2.72 8.36
C THR A 125 3.77 -3.15 8.56
N LEU A 126 3.04 -2.57 9.51
CA LEU A 126 1.70 -3.03 9.89
C LEU A 126 0.66 -2.70 8.83
N VAL A 127 0.67 -1.47 8.30
CA VAL A 127 -0.25 -1.07 7.23
C VAL A 127 0.06 -1.84 5.95
N ALA A 128 1.35 -1.90 5.58
CA ALA A 128 1.80 -2.65 4.42
C ALA A 128 1.41 -4.13 4.49
N PHE A 129 1.61 -4.78 5.64
CA PHE A 129 1.21 -6.17 5.85
C PHE A 129 -0.32 -6.36 5.81
N GLY A 130 -1.09 -5.46 6.43
CA GLY A 130 -2.54 -5.50 6.40
C GLY A 130 -3.12 -5.41 4.98
N ASN A 131 -2.52 -4.55 4.15
CA ASN A 131 -2.94 -4.37 2.76
C ASN A 131 -2.57 -5.56 1.87
N GLY A 132 -1.40 -6.17 2.07
CA GLY A 132 -0.92 -7.29 1.25
C GLY A 132 -1.41 -8.67 1.69
N ALA A 133 -1.98 -8.80 2.90
CA ALA A 133 -2.44 -10.10 3.40
C ALA A 133 -3.50 -10.78 2.51
N PRO A 134 -4.56 -10.08 2.03
CA PRO A 134 -5.53 -10.68 1.13
C PRO A 134 -4.91 -11.19 -0.18
N ASP A 135 -3.93 -10.48 -0.73
CA ASP A 135 -3.25 -10.86 -1.98
C ASP A 135 -2.45 -12.15 -1.81
N ILE A 136 -1.77 -12.31 -0.66
CA ILE A 136 -1.05 -13.54 -0.32
C ILE A 136 -2.03 -14.72 -0.21
N PHE A 137 -3.12 -14.55 0.53
CA PHE A 137 -4.12 -15.62 0.69
C PHE A 137 -4.80 -15.99 -0.63
N SER A 138 -5.12 -15.00 -1.47
CA SER A 138 -5.66 -15.22 -2.80
C SER A 138 -4.66 -15.99 -3.66
N SER A 139 -3.40 -15.57 -3.68
CA SER A 139 -2.35 -16.24 -4.47
C SER A 139 -2.11 -17.68 -4.03
N LEU A 140 -2.20 -17.97 -2.73
CA LEU A 140 -2.12 -19.34 -2.18
C LEU A 140 -3.34 -20.20 -2.54
N ALA A 141 -4.52 -19.60 -2.76
CA ALA A 141 -5.69 -20.34 -3.21
C ALA A 141 -5.59 -20.73 -4.71
N TYR A 142 -4.79 -20.01 -5.50
CA TYR A 142 -4.63 -20.21 -6.95
C TYR A 142 -3.24 -20.72 -7.34
N LEU A 143 -2.66 -21.64 -6.55
CA LEU A 143 -1.31 -22.19 -6.77
C LEU A 143 -1.11 -22.89 -8.12
N GLU A 144 -2.18 -23.33 -8.80
CA GLU A 144 -2.12 -23.94 -10.13
C GLU A 144 -2.16 -22.93 -11.29
N SER A 145 -2.30 -21.64 -11.00
CA SER A 145 -2.41 -20.61 -12.03
C SER A 145 -1.04 -20.14 -12.57
N ASN A 146 -1.04 -19.60 -13.80
CA ASN A 146 0.16 -19.07 -14.44
C ASN A 146 0.90 -18.06 -13.54
N THR A 147 2.06 -18.45 -13.02
CA THR A 147 2.87 -17.66 -12.07
C THR A 147 3.27 -16.29 -12.61
N HIS A 148 3.55 -16.18 -13.91
CA HIS A 148 3.82 -14.90 -14.57
C HIS A 148 2.64 -13.92 -14.47
N ARG A 149 1.41 -14.41 -14.61
CA ARG A 149 0.21 -13.57 -14.48
C ARG A 149 0.04 -13.08 -13.05
N LEU A 150 0.22 -13.96 -12.06
CA LEU A 150 0.15 -13.61 -10.65
C LEU A 150 1.16 -12.51 -10.30
N TYR A 151 2.41 -12.66 -10.76
CA TYR A 151 3.45 -11.66 -10.56
C TYR A 151 3.09 -10.31 -11.19
N ALA A 152 2.64 -10.30 -12.44
CA ALA A 152 2.27 -9.08 -13.15
C ALA A 152 1.13 -8.32 -12.45
N ASP A 153 0.17 -9.04 -11.86
CA ASP A 153 -0.94 -8.47 -11.12
C ASP A 153 -0.49 -7.78 -9.82
N ILE A 154 0.30 -8.48 -8.99
CA ILE A 154 0.85 -7.94 -7.74
C ILE A 154 1.76 -6.75 -8.03
N PHE A 155 2.60 -6.85 -9.06
CA PHE A 155 3.48 -5.77 -9.49
C PHE A 155 2.71 -4.53 -9.93
N ALA A 156 1.65 -4.70 -10.73
CA ALA A 156 0.80 -3.60 -11.17
C ALA A 156 0.09 -2.92 -9.97
N SER A 157 -0.40 -3.71 -9.02
CA SER A 157 -1.00 -3.18 -7.78
C SER A 157 -0.02 -2.34 -6.97
N ALA A 158 1.22 -2.83 -6.78
CA ALA A 158 2.26 -2.09 -6.08
C ALA A 158 2.62 -0.77 -6.78
N LEU A 159 2.76 -0.78 -8.11
CA LEU A 159 2.99 0.43 -8.90
C LEU A 159 1.82 1.42 -8.81
N PHE A 160 0.58 0.94 -8.81
CA PHE A 160 -0.59 1.80 -8.65
C PHE A 160 -0.57 2.55 -7.32
N VAL A 161 -0.22 1.87 -6.22
CA VAL A 161 -0.12 2.51 -4.89
C VAL A 161 1.00 3.55 -4.86
N VAL A 162 2.18 3.23 -5.41
CA VAL A 162 3.32 4.14 -5.37
C VAL A 162 3.11 5.36 -6.29
N LEU A 163 2.57 5.16 -7.49
CA LEU A 163 2.44 6.24 -8.47
C LEU A 163 1.17 7.07 -8.27
N ILE A 164 0.02 6.41 -8.14
CA ILE A 164 -1.27 7.09 -8.08
C ILE A 164 -1.61 7.49 -6.65
N VAL A 165 -1.60 6.54 -5.71
CA VAL A 165 -2.03 6.83 -4.33
C VAL A 165 -1.06 7.78 -3.65
N ALA A 166 0.24 7.49 -3.66
CA ALA A 166 1.23 8.40 -3.08
C ALA A 166 1.29 9.75 -3.83
N GLY A 167 1.14 9.75 -5.16
CA GLY A 167 1.08 10.96 -5.97
C GLY A 167 -0.07 11.88 -5.58
N VAL A 168 -1.27 11.34 -5.40
CA VAL A 168 -2.44 12.09 -4.92
C VAL A 168 -2.22 12.61 -3.50
N ILE A 169 -1.63 11.80 -2.60
CA ILE A 169 -1.32 12.26 -1.23
C ILE A 169 -0.33 13.43 -1.24
N PHE A 170 0.75 13.34 -2.01
CA PHE A 170 1.73 14.42 -2.14
C PHE A 170 1.12 15.69 -2.76
N TYR A 171 0.18 15.53 -3.68
CA TYR A 171 -0.53 16.65 -4.29
C TYR A 171 -1.54 17.29 -3.33
N SER A 172 -2.31 16.48 -2.59
CA SER A 172 -3.38 16.96 -1.71
C SER A 172 -2.89 17.52 -0.38
N PHE A 173 -1.79 17.00 0.17
CA PHE A 173 -1.30 17.40 1.48
C PHE A 173 0.16 17.86 1.42
N PRO A 174 0.47 19.14 1.69
CA PRO A 174 1.84 19.59 1.81
C PRO A 174 2.41 19.11 3.16
N PHE A 175 3.22 18.05 3.14
CA PHE A 175 3.95 17.58 4.33
C PHE A 175 5.45 17.48 4.05
N VAL A 176 6.26 17.70 5.09
CA VAL A 176 7.73 17.60 4.99
C VAL A 176 8.14 16.14 5.15
N ALA A 177 8.20 15.43 4.03
CA ALA A 177 8.77 14.09 3.98
C ALA A 177 10.28 14.12 4.25
N GLN A 178 10.77 13.19 5.06
CA GLN A 178 12.21 13.03 5.25
C GLN A 178 12.80 12.31 4.03
N PRO A 179 13.64 12.97 3.20
CA PRO A 179 14.06 12.42 1.92
C PRO A 179 14.89 11.14 2.07
N TYR A 180 15.62 10.97 3.18
CA TYR A 180 16.41 9.76 3.43
C TYR A 180 15.55 8.51 3.63
N LEU A 181 14.40 8.62 4.30
CA LEU A 181 13.47 7.50 4.51
C LEU A 181 12.84 7.08 3.19
N LEU A 182 12.33 8.08 2.45
CA LEU A 182 11.72 7.84 1.14
C LEU A 182 12.72 7.23 0.17
N LEU A 183 13.95 7.76 0.11
CA LEU A 183 14.99 7.25 -0.77
C LEU A 183 15.35 5.80 -0.41
N ARG A 184 15.50 5.48 0.88
CA ARG A 184 15.73 4.10 1.33
C ARG A 184 14.63 3.17 0.82
N ASP A 185 13.37 3.50 1.09
CA ASP A 185 12.23 2.62 0.78
C ASP A 185 12.08 2.42 -0.74
N VAL A 186 12.25 3.49 -1.54
CA VAL A 186 12.22 3.42 -3.01
C VAL A 186 13.41 2.65 -3.57
N LEU A 187 14.61 2.79 -3.00
CA LEU A 187 15.79 2.04 -3.46
C LEU A 187 15.64 0.53 -3.24
N PHE A 188 15.10 0.11 -2.10
CA PHE A 188 14.83 -1.31 -1.86
C PHE A 188 13.74 -1.86 -2.77
N LEU A 189 12.69 -1.08 -3.04
CA LEU A 189 11.65 -1.44 -4.01
C LEU A 189 12.24 -1.59 -5.42
N LEU A 190 13.05 -0.64 -5.87
CA LEU A 190 13.71 -0.71 -7.18
C LEU A 190 14.68 -1.89 -7.27
N LEU A 191 15.45 -2.15 -6.21
CA LEU A 191 16.34 -3.31 -6.13
C LEU A 191 15.56 -4.60 -6.33
N ASP A 192 14.45 -4.77 -5.62
CA ASP A 192 13.62 -5.97 -5.68
C ASP A 192 13.05 -6.18 -7.10
N ILE A 193 12.50 -5.12 -7.70
CA ILE A 193 11.99 -5.14 -9.07
C ILE A 193 13.10 -5.50 -10.07
N CYS A 194 14.28 -4.89 -9.94
CA CYS A 194 15.41 -5.18 -10.84
C CYS A 194 15.90 -6.63 -10.71
N VAL A 195 15.92 -7.18 -9.49
CA VAL A 195 16.30 -8.58 -9.27
C VAL A 195 15.30 -9.53 -9.92
N ILE A 196 14.00 -9.28 -9.74
CA ILE A 196 12.96 -10.11 -10.35
C ILE A 196 12.98 -10.00 -11.88
N ASP A 197 13.12 -8.79 -12.44
CA ASP A 197 13.24 -8.57 -13.89
C ASP A 197 14.46 -9.31 -14.47
N PHE A 198 15.60 -9.31 -13.75
CA PHE A 198 16.78 -10.08 -14.14
C PHE A 198 16.53 -11.59 -14.15
N ILE A 199 15.86 -12.13 -13.12
CA ILE A 199 15.51 -13.54 -13.02
C ILE A 199 14.59 -13.96 -14.18
N ILE A 200 13.53 -13.18 -14.42
CA ILE A 200 12.55 -13.47 -15.48
C ILE A 200 13.23 -13.46 -16.86
N LYS A 201 14.11 -12.48 -17.14
CA LYS A 201 14.84 -12.39 -18.41
C LYS A 201 15.79 -13.56 -18.65
N LYS A 202 16.33 -14.15 -17.59
CA LYS A 202 17.30 -15.22 -17.68
C LYS A 202 16.63 -16.57 -17.95
N ASP A 203 15.65 -16.93 -17.14
CA ASP A 203 15.13 -18.30 -17.07
C ASP A 203 13.68 -18.42 -17.59
N ASN A 204 13.04 -17.30 -18.01
CA ASN A 204 11.64 -17.20 -18.48
C ASN A 204 10.58 -17.82 -17.54
N ALA A 205 10.98 -18.19 -16.32
CA ALA A 205 10.18 -18.81 -15.29
C ALA A 205 10.73 -18.43 -13.92
N LEU A 206 9.84 -18.37 -12.92
CA LEU A 206 10.21 -18.12 -11.53
C LEU A 206 10.38 -19.46 -10.81
N SER A 207 11.58 -19.74 -10.33
CA SER A 207 11.83 -20.93 -9.51
C SER A 207 11.56 -20.67 -8.01
N LEU A 208 11.49 -21.73 -7.22
CA LEU A 208 11.40 -21.61 -5.76
C LEU A 208 12.63 -20.94 -5.16
N LEU A 209 13.81 -21.16 -5.74
CA LEU A 209 15.07 -20.58 -5.27
C LEU A 209 15.05 -19.06 -5.48
N ASP A 210 14.55 -18.61 -6.63
CA ASP A 210 14.37 -17.19 -6.94
C ASP A 210 13.44 -16.51 -5.92
N SER A 211 12.35 -17.18 -5.55
CA SER A 211 11.41 -16.69 -4.54
C SER A 211 12.07 -16.53 -3.17
N VAL A 212 12.99 -17.43 -2.80
CA VAL A 212 13.77 -17.33 -1.56
C VAL A 212 14.72 -16.13 -1.60
N ILE A 213 15.34 -15.84 -2.74
CA ILE A 213 16.22 -14.67 -2.90
C ILE A 213 15.44 -13.38 -2.65
N THR A 214 14.29 -13.21 -3.31
CA THR A 214 13.40 -12.04 -3.14
C THR A 214 12.92 -11.92 -1.69
N LEU A 215 12.58 -13.04 -1.05
CA LEU A 215 12.20 -13.06 0.37
C LEU A 215 13.35 -12.63 1.29
N CYS A 216 14.60 -13.04 0.99
CA CYS A 216 15.78 -12.59 1.72
C CYS A 216 15.99 -11.06 1.59
N ILE A 217 15.74 -10.49 0.40
CA ILE A 217 15.79 -9.04 0.19
C ILE A 217 14.75 -8.34 1.08
N TYR A 218 13.53 -8.86 1.14
CA TYR A 218 12.48 -8.33 2.02
C TYR A 218 12.88 -8.37 3.51
N PHE A 219 13.43 -9.48 4.00
CA PHE A 219 13.93 -9.56 5.38
C PHE A 219 15.11 -8.62 5.66
N CYS A 220 16.01 -8.44 4.68
CA CYS A 220 17.09 -7.47 4.76
C CYS A 220 16.55 -6.04 4.88
N TYR A 221 15.56 -5.68 4.05
CA TYR A 221 14.85 -4.41 4.14
C TYR A 221 14.23 -4.19 5.51
N LEU A 222 13.48 -5.17 6.04
CA LEU A 222 12.89 -5.09 7.38
C LEU A 222 13.95 -4.88 8.47
N PHE A 223 15.07 -5.59 8.38
CA PHE A 223 16.18 -5.42 9.32
C PHE A 223 16.73 -3.99 9.28
N VAL A 224 16.96 -3.44 8.08
CA VAL A 224 17.46 -2.07 7.90
C VAL A 224 16.46 -1.04 8.46
N VAL A 225 15.16 -1.20 8.20
CA VAL A 225 14.12 -0.32 8.75
C VAL A 225 14.11 -0.36 10.29
N ILE A 226 14.15 -1.55 10.88
CA ILE A 226 14.15 -1.71 12.35
C ILE A 226 15.43 -1.14 12.96
N PHE A 227 16.58 -1.38 12.32
CA PHE A 227 17.87 -0.90 12.78
C PHE A 227 17.98 0.64 12.70
N ASP A 228 17.57 1.24 11.59
CA ASP A 228 17.49 2.69 11.42
C ASP A 228 16.66 3.32 12.54
N GLN A 229 15.54 2.69 12.87
CA GLN A 229 14.62 3.17 13.90
C GLN A 229 15.20 3.06 15.30
N TYR A 230 15.93 1.98 15.55
CA TYR A 230 16.69 1.82 16.77
C TYR A 230 17.74 2.94 16.93
N LEU A 231 18.47 3.26 15.85
CA LEU A 231 19.46 4.34 15.85
C LEU A 231 18.82 5.72 16.06
N VAL A 232 17.76 6.03 15.32
CA VAL A 232 17.02 7.30 15.43
C VAL A 232 16.54 7.50 16.86
N ARG A 233 15.93 6.48 17.48
CA ARG A 233 15.48 6.56 18.88
C ARG A 233 16.59 6.82 19.87
N ARG A 234 17.74 6.17 19.70
CA ARG A 234 18.92 6.42 20.54
C ARG A 234 19.40 7.85 20.37
N ALA A 235 19.51 8.34 19.14
CA ALA A 235 19.92 9.71 18.85
C ALA A 235 18.94 10.74 19.43
N THR A 236 17.63 10.55 19.28
CA THR A 236 16.62 11.48 19.82
C THR A 236 16.68 11.56 21.34
N LYS A 237 16.87 10.43 22.04
CA LYS A 237 17.03 10.42 23.50
C LYS A 237 18.25 11.23 23.96
N ILE A 238 19.39 11.08 23.28
CA ILE A 238 20.62 11.82 23.59
C ILE A 238 20.43 13.33 23.34
N LEU A 239 19.79 13.69 22.22
CA LEU A 239 19.50 15.09 21.90
C LEU A 239 18.51 15.72 22.88
N GLN A 240 17.48 14.98 23.31
CA GLN A 240 16.54 15.44 24.34
C GLN A 240 17.24 15.67 25.68
N TYR A 241 18.14 14.77 26.07
CA TYR A 241 18.97 14.95 27.27
C TYR A 241 19.80 16.23 27.19
N ARG A 242 20.55 16.44 26.10
CA ARG A 242 21.35 17.66 25.88
C ARG A 242 20.49 18.92 25.88
N ARG A 243 19.34 18.91 25.21
CA ARG A 243 18.40 20.05 25.19
C ARG A 243 17.89 20.38 26.59
N ASN A 244 17.54 19.38 27.40
CA ASN A 244 17.09 19.58 28.77
C ASN A 244 18.20 20.13 29.67
N THR A 245 19.44 19.67 29.50
CA THR A 245 20.61 20.20 30.21
C THR A 245 20.89 21.65 29.82
N LEU A 246 20.86 21.99 28.53
CA LEU A 246 21.02 23.37 28.05
C LEU A 246 19.91 24.29 28.55
N LYS A 247 18.65 23.84 28.58
CA LYS A 247 17.53 24.61 29.17
C LYS A 247 17.74 24.87 30.65
N ARG A 248 18.22 23.88 31.42
CA ARG A 248 18.55 24.06 32.85
C ARG A 248 19.68 25.08 33.06
N LEU A 249 20.73 25.01 32.25
CA LEU A 249 21.84 25.96 32.31
C LEU A 249 21.38 27.39 31.96
N SER A 250 20.57 27.55 30.90
CA SER A 250 20.00 28.85 30.52
C SER A 250 19.12 29.45 31.63
N ASN A 251 18.27 28.64 32.26
CA ASN A 251 17.46 29.09 33.39
C ASN A 251 18.31 29.50 34.60
N MET A 252 19.40 28.77 34.91
CA MET A 252 20.32 29.17 35.98
C MET A 252 21.01 30.51 35.69
N VAL A 253 21.49 30.72 34.45
CA VAL A 253 22.12 32.00 34.06
C VAL A 253 21.11 33.16 34.14
N PHE A 254 19.85 32.93 33.76
CA PHE A 254 18.79 33.92 33.88
C PHE A 254 18.51 34.30 35.35
N LEU A 255 18.45 33.30 36.25
CA LEU A 255 18.34 33.54 37.70
C LEU A 255 19.53 34.33 38.25
N TYR A 256 20.76 34.00 37.83
CA TYR A 256 21.96 34.70 38.27
C TYR A 256 21.99 36.17 37.81
N SER A 257 21.55 36.44 36.58
CA SER A 257 21.38 37.81 36.04
C SER A 257 20.32 38.61 36.81
N GLN A 258 19.22 37.98 37.23
CA GLN A 258 18.18 38.64 38.03
C GLN A 258 18.65 38.92 39.47
N CYS A 259 19.35 37.98 40.11
CA CYS A 259 20.01 38.20 41.40
C CYS A 259 21.03 39.34 41.33
N GLY A 260 21.88 39.37 40.30
CA GLY A 260 22.84 40.47 40.10
C GLY A 260 22.18 41.84 39.99
N ARG A 261 21.08 41.96 39.22
CA ARG A 261 20.28 43.20 39.16
C ARG A 261 19.62 43.56 40.48
N PHE A 262 19.16 42.57 41.25
CA PHE A 262 18.54 42.80 42.56
C PHE A 262 19.56 43.30 43.59
N VAL A 263 20.76 42.70 43.63
CA VAL A 263 21.85 43.12 44.53
C VAL A 263 22.32 44.55 44.20
N ILE A 264 22.49 44.88 42.90
CA ILE A 264 22.84 46.24 42.48
C ILE A 264 21.75 47.24 42.90
N ARG A 265 20.47 46.88 42.75
CA ARG A 265 19.35 47.74 43.11
C ARG A 265 19.21 47.92 44.63
N CYS A 266 19.44 46.88 45.41
CA CYS A 266 19.51 46.95 46.87
C CYS A 266 20.70 47.79 47.36
N ALA A 267 21.88 47.66 46.74
CA ALA A 267 23.04 48.50 47.06
C ALA A 267 22.76 49.99 46.79
N HIS A 268 22.06 50.29 45.69
CA HIS A 268 21.66 51.66 45.35
C HIS A 268 20.61 52.26 46.32
N LEU A 269 19.73 51.42 46.87
CA LEU A 269 18.72 51.81 47.86
C LEU A 269 19.33 51.99 49.26
N LEU A 270 20.22 51.09 49.69
CA LEU A 270 20.95 51.20 50.96
C LEU A 270 21.88 52.42 51.00
N CYS A 271 22.43 52.83 49.86
CA CYS A 271 23.25 54.04 49.75
C CYS A 271 22.45 55.34 49.82
N ARG A 272 21.10 55.28 49.77
CA ARG A 272 20.23 56.48 49.80
C ARG A 272 19.81 56.90 51.21
N ASP A 273 19.95 56.03 52.22
CA ASP A 273 19.36 56.25 53.55
C ASP A 273 20.32 56.56 54.72
N ARG A 274 21.65 56.48 54.57
CA ARG A 274 22.58 57.03 55.57
C ARG A 274 23.84 57.61 54.95
N GLN A 275 24.23 58.77 55.48
CA GLN A 275 25.51 59.46 55.26
C GLN A 275 26.68 58.46 55.23
N CYS A 276 27.20 58.16 54.05
CA CYS A 276 28.51 57.54 53.87
C CYS A 276 29.39 58.53 53.12
N ALA A 277 29.80 59.56 53.84
CA ALA A 277 30.94 60.36 53.46
C ALA A 277 32.22 59.57 53.80
N ARG A 278 33.16 59.57 52.86
CA ARG A 278 34.60 59.26 52.97
C ARG A 278 35.04 57.79 52.90
N SER A 279 35.95 57.56 51.93
CA SER A 279 36.73 56.34 51.64
C SER A 279 35.90 55.25 50.97
N SER A 280 36.17 54.77 49.75
CA SER A 280 37.47 54.38 49.21
C SER A 280 37.41 54.20 47.68
N GLN A 281 38.44 54.72 47.01
CA GLN A 281 38.66 54.78 45.56
C GLN A 281 38.99 53.45 44.85
N HIS A 282 38.62 52.29 45.39
CA HIS A 282 39.04 51.01 44.81
C HIS A 282 37.86 50.13 44.45
N LEU A 283 37.19 50.38 43.31
CA LEU A 283 36.43 49.32 42.62
C LEU A 283 36.19 49.67 41.13
N TYR A 284 37.25 50.12 40.44
CA TYR A 284 37.33 50.16 38.98
C TYR A 284 38.06 48.92 38.45
N TRP A 285 37.51 47.73 38.67
CA TRP A 285 37.97 46.52 38.00
C TRP A 285 36.76 45.62 37.78
N PHE A 286 36.04 45.85 36.68
CA PHE A 286 35.29 44.88 35.87
C PHE A 286 34.37 45.68 34.94
N LYS A 287 34.94 46.09 33.80
CA LYS A 287 34.18 46.50 32.62
C LYS A 287 34.72 45.71 31.44
#